data_AF-A0A8T3N8V3-F1
#
_entry.id   AF-A0A8T3N8V3-F1
#
_cell.length_a   1.000
_cell.length_b   1.000
_cell.length_c   1.000
_cell.angle_alpha   90.00
_cell.angle_beta   90.00
_cell.angle_gamma   90.00
#
_symmetry.space_group_name_H-M   'P 1'
#
loop_
_entity.id
_entity.type
_entity.pdbx_description
1 polymer ?
#
loop_
_entity_poly.entity_id
_entity_poly.type
_entity_poly.pdbx_seq_one_letter_code
_entity_poly.pdbx_strand_id
1 'polypeptide(L)'
;MPNSNSDRKFTTADLYDEHGDDLQVVEPVFRDFGGCRAFHGEVRTVRCFEDNSLVREALETNGQNSVLIVDGGSSRRCALLGDQLAVLAEKNAWSGVIVNGCVRDSIALANASIGVKALACNPRKSVKLGAGERDIPVRFADVTFTPSNYVYADEDGIVISSRALF
;
A
#
# COMPACT_ATOMS: atom_id res chain seq x y z
N MET A 1 -12.19 29.76 -12.43
CA MET A 1 -11.15 29.33 -13.39
C MET A 1 -10.84 27.88 -13.04
N PRO A 2 -11.02 26.91 -13.95
CA PRO A 2 -10.84 25.51 -13.62
C PRO A 2 -9.35 25.19 -13.62
N ASN A 3 -8.82 24.72 -12.49
CA ASN A 3 -7.51 24.06 -12.51
C ASN A 3 -7.70 22.69 -13.16
N SER A 4 -7.17 22.60 -14.37
CA SER A 4 -6.97 21.38 -15.13
C SER A 4 -6.08 20.41 -14.36
N ASN A 5 -6.68 19.38 -13.79
CA ASN A 5 -6.15 18.04 -13.94
C ASN A 5 -7.33 17.15 -14.27
N SER A 6 -7.36 16.64 -15.50
CA SER A 6 -8.26 15.57 -15.87
C SER A 6 -7.87 14.36 -15.03
N ASP A 7 -8.50 14.20 -13.86
CA ASP A 7 -8.43 12.99 -13.06
C ASP A 7 -8.99 11.85 -13.92
N ARG A 8 -8.11 11.22 -14.71
CA ARG A 8 -8.38 9.89 -15.23
C ARG A 8 -8.62 9.03 -14.00
N LYS A 9 -9.90 8.76 -13.72
CA LYS A 9 -10.31 7.56 -13.01
C LYS A 9 -9.81 6.39 -13.84
N PHE A 10 -8.61 5.91 -13.55
CA PHE A 10 -8.22 4.58 -14.00
C PHE A 10 -9.06 3.57 -13.21
N THR A 11 -9.33 2.43 -13.82
CA THR A 11 -9.71 1.21 -13.09
C THR A 11 -8.64 0.17 -13.36
N THR A 12 -8.40 -0.73 -12.41
CA THR A 12 -7.44 -1.82 -12.63
C THR A 12 -7.90 -2.75 -13.75
N ALA A 13 -9.21 -2.90 -13.94
CA ALA A 13 -9.79 -3.60 -15.09
C ALA A 13 -9.46 -2.92 -16.42
N ASP A 14 -9.68 -1.61 -16.57
CA ASP A 14 -9.35 -0.87 -17.81
C ASP A 14 -7.84 -0.93 -18.10
N LEU A 15 -6.98 -0.82 -17.07
CA LEU A 15 -5.54 -0.96 -17.23
C LEU A 15 -5.15 -2.37 -17.71
N TYR A 16 -5.82 -3.41 -17.23
CA TYR A 16 -5.58 -4.78 -17.67
C TYR A 16 -6.10 -5.01 -19.10
N ASP A 17 -7.25 -4.46 -19.47
CA ASP A 17 -7.76 -4.52 -20.84
C ASP A 17 -6.81 -3.82 -21.84
N GLU A 18 -6.13 -2.74 -21.42
CA GLU A 18 -5.17 -2.01 -22.25
C GLU A 18 -3.79 -2.68 -22.36
N HIS A 19 -3.27 -3.23 -21.27
CA HIS A 19 -1.88 -3.69 -21.18
C HIS A 19 -1.72 -5.21 -21.06
N GLY A 20 -2.77 -5.94 -20.72
CA GLY A 20 -2.79 -7.40 -20.63
C GLY A 20 -1.65 -7.98 -19.79
N ASP A 21 -0.93 -8.94 -20.39
CA ASP A 21 0.14 -9.70 -19.74
C ASP A 21 1.41 -8.87 -19.40
N ASP A 22 1.48 -7.61 -19.83
CA ASP A 22 2.52 -6.68 -19.34
C ASP A 22 2.30 -6.28 -17.87
N LEU A 23 1.09 -6.52 -17.33
CA LEU A 23 0.75 -6.29 -15.93
C LEU A 23 0.75 -7.59 -15.14
N GLN A 24 1.23 -7.52 -13.91
CA GLN A 24 1.04 -8.60 -12.94
C GLN A 24 -0.19 -8.31 -12.08
N VAL A 25 -1.07 -9.30 -11.91
CA VAL A 25 -2.26 -9.19 -11.06
C VAL A 25 -1.95 -9.80 -9.70
N VAL A 26 -2.18 -9.05 -8.63
CA VAL A 26 -2.00 -9.51 -7.25
C VAL A 26 -3.18 -10.39 -6.85
N GLU A 27 -2.94 -11.50 -6.14
CA GLU A 27 -4.05 -12.32 -5.61
C GLU A 27 -5.04 -11.48 -4.77
N PRO A 28 -6.36 -11.68 -4.92
CA PRO A 28 -7.40 -10.85 -4.30
C PRO A 28 -7.63 -11.20 -2.81
N VAL A 29 -6.57 -11.12 -2.02
CA VAL A 29 -6.57 -11.47 -0.57
C VAL A 29 -6.71 -10.25 0.34
N PHE A 30 -6.65 -9.04 -0.23
CA PHE A 30 -6.64 -7.78 0.50
C PHE A 30 -8.04 -7.20 0.65
N ARG A 31 -8.27 -6.55 1.78
CA ARG A 31 -9.48 -5.76 2.09
C ARG A 31 -9.14 -4.29 2.14
N ASP A 32 -10.09 -3.45 1.76
CA ASP A 32 -9.96 -2.00 1.85
C ASP A 32 -10.24 -1.46 3.25
N PHE A 33 -9.29 -0.67 3.74
CA PHE A 33 -9.36 0.03 5.02
C PHE A 33 -9.21 1.54 4.90
N GLY A 34 -8.59 2.04 3.82
CA GLY A 34 -8.37 3.48 3.59
C GLY A 34 -9.60 4.19 3.03
N GLY A 35 -9.64 5.52 3.19
CA GLY A 35 -10.71 6.35 2.63
C GLY A 35 -10.59 6.58 1.12
N CYS A 36 -9.38 6.50 0.55
CA CYS A 36 -9.19 6.48 -0.90
C CYS A 36 -9.23 5.04 -1.41
N ARG A 37 -10.23 4.69 -2.21
CA ARG A 37 -10.38 3.34 -2.77
C ARG A 37 -9.47 3.09 -3.97
N ALA A 38 -9.33 4.09 -4.85
CA ALA A 38 -8.40 4.09 -5.96
C ALA A 38 -7.14 4.89 -5.61
N PHE A 39 -5.97 4.28 -5.78
CA PHE A 39 -4.67 4.90 -5.53
C PHE A 39 -3.57 4.18 -6.31
N HIS A 40 -2.49 4.90 -6.58
CA HIS A 40 -1.35 4.36 -7.32
C HIS A 40 -0.05 5.08 -6.97
N GLY A 41 1.08 4.51 -7.37
CA GLY A 41 2.38 5.14 -7.21
C GLY A 41 3.54 4.19 -7.42
N GLU A 42 4.75 4.73 -7.33
CA GLU A 42 5.98 3.97 -7.30
C GLU A 42 6.03 3.11 -6.04
N VAL A 43 6.47 1.87 -6.19
CA VAL A 43 6.61 0.89 -5.11
C VAL A 43 7.80 1.27 -4.23
N ARG A 44 7.54 1.45 -2.94
CA ARG A 44 8.56 1.45 -1.89
C ARG A 44 8.26 0.32 -0.93
N THR A 45 9.27 -0.39 -0.45
CA THR A 45 9.05 -1.67 0.25
C THR A 45 9.62 -1.66 1.66
N VAL A 46 8.94 -2.38 2.55
CA VAL A 46 9.43 -2.76 3.88
C VAL A 46 9.14 -4.24 4.07
N ARG A 47 10.16 -5.04 4.39
CA ARG A 47 9.98 -6.38 4.94
C ARG A 47 10.16 -6.31 6.44
N CYS A 48 9.19 -6.80 7.19
CA CYS A 48 9.28 -6.90 8.64
C CYS A 48 8.46 -8.09 9.14
N PHE A 49 8.60 -8.42 10.43
CA PHE A 49 7.81 -9.46 11.05
C PHE A 49 7.38 -9.02 12.44
N GLU A 50 6.10 -8.65 12.56
CA GLU A 50 5.48 -8.23 13.82
C GLU A 50 6.13 -7.02 14.50
N ASP A 51 6.92 -6.26 13.74
CA ASP A 51 7.62 -5.04 14.12
C ASP A 51 7.32 -3.97 13.07
N ASN A 52 6.85 -2.79 13.50
CA ASN A 52 6.51 -1.70 12.58
C ASN A 52 7.45 -0.48 12.68
N SER A 53 8.61 -0.62 13.31
CA SER A 53 9.62 0.45 13.38
C SER A 53 9.97 0.97 11.98
N LEU A 54 10.32 0.08 11.05
CA LEU A 54 10.71 0.49 9.69
C LEU A 54 9.52 0.96 8.83
N VAL A 55 8.30 0.50 9.14
CA VAL A 55 7.08 1.04 8.51
C VAL A 55 6.91 2.50 8.90
N ARG A 56 7.06 2.81 10.19
CA ARG A 56 7.02 4.20 10.67
C ARG A 56 8.09 5.06 10.02
N GLU A 57 9.34 4.61 10.02
CA GLU A 57 10.46 5.35 9.41
C GLU A 57 10.25 5.61 7.92
N ALA A 58 9.71 4.63 7.18
CA ALA A 58 9.37 4.83 5.77
C ALA A 58 8.32 5.95 5.62
N LEU A 59 7.23 5.88 6.40
CA LEU A 59 6.14 6.86 6.36
C LEU A 59 6.55 8.26 6.84
N GLU A 60 7.65 8.40 7.58
CA GLU A 60 8.23 9.71 7.94
C GLU A 60 8.91 10.41 6.77
N THR A 61 9.22 9.68 5.68
CA THR A 61 9.81 10.25 4.46
C THR A 61 8.74 10.75 3.48
N ASN A 62 9.14 11.61 2.54
CA ASN A 62 8.26 12.06 1.46
C ASN A 62 7.77 10.87 0.62
N GLY A 63 6.45 10.69 0.58
CA GLY A 63 5.75 9.63 -0.13
C GLY A 63 5.03 10.08 -1.39
N GLN A 64 5.27 11.32 -1.85
CA GLN A 64 4.62 11.84 -3.05
C GLN A 64 4.77 10.85 -4.21
N ASN A 65 3.64 10.50 -4.83
CA ASN A 65 3.54 9.54 -5.93
C ASN A 65 4.07 8.13 -5.60
N SER A 66 4.10 7.75 -4.33
CA SER A 66 4.60 6.46 -3.85
C SER A 66 3.53 5.69 -3.08
N VAL A 67 3.59 4.36 -3.17
CA VAL A 67 2.79 3.45 -2.36
C VAL A 67 3.73 2.58 -1.55
N LEU A 68 3.50 2.52 -0.24
CA LEU A 68 4.30 1.69 0.65
C LEU A 68 3.76 0.25 0.65
N ILE A 69 4.61 -0.69 0.27
CA ILE A 69 4.34 -2.12 0.30
C ILE A 69 5.01 -2.71 1.54
N VAL A 70 4.22 -3.23 2.47
CA VAL A 70 4.69 -3.82 3.72
C VAL A 70 4.52 -5.34 3.66
N ASP A 71 5.62 -6.06 3.54
CA ASP A 71 5.66 -7.50 3.72
C ASP A 71 5.80 -7.84 5.22
N GLY A 72 4.67 -8.10 5.87
CA GLY A 72 4.58 -8.50 7.27
C GLY A 72 4.63 -10.00 7.51
N GLY A 73 5.02 -10.79 6.50
CA GLY A 73 5.00 -12.26 6.54
C GLY A 73 3.58 -12.85 6.69
N SER A 74 2.56 -12.10 6.25
CA SER A 74 1.14 -12.45 6.38
C SER A 74 0.69 -12.73 7.83
N SER A 75 1.45 -12.25 8.84
CA SER A 75 1.08 -12.49 10.23
C SER A 75 -0.26 -11.82 10.57
N ARG A 76 -1.12 -12.59 11.21
CA ARG A 76 -2.40 -12.13 11.76
C ARG A 76 -2.35 -11.87 13.27
N ARG A 77 -1.17 -11.86 13.90
CA ARG A 77 -1.05 -11.79 15.37
C ARG A 77 -0.96 -10.37 15.93
N CYS A 78 -0.62 -9.38 15.09
CA CYS A 78 -0.62 -7.96 15.46
C CYS A 78 -0.80 -7.06 14.22
N ALA A 79 -1.17 -5.81 14.44
CA ALA A 79 -1.25 -4.79 13.42
C ALA A 79 0.10 -4.10 13.17
N LEU A 80 0.42 -3.86 11.90
CA LEU A 80 1.59 -3.11 11.44
C LEU A 80 1.28 -1.65 11.14
N LEU A 81 0.00 -1.32 10.88
CA LEU A 81 -0.47 0.03 10.63
C LEU A 81 -1.78 0.30 11.40
N GLY A 82 -1.92 1.54 11.89
CA GLY A 82 -3.09 2.07 12.59
C GLY A 82 -3.22 3.56 12.35
N ASP A 83 -4.13 4.20 13.06
CA ASP A 83 -4.52 5.61 12.89
C ASP A 83 -3.34 6.60 12.83
N GLN A 84 -2.41 6.53 13.78
CA GLN A 84 -1.27 7.45 13.86
C GLN A 84 -0.33 7.33 12.67
N LEU A 85 -0.17 6.12 12.12
CA LEU A 85 0.67 5.91 10.94
C LEU A 85 -0.05 6.34 9.66
N ALA A 86 -1.38 6.22 9.59
CA ALA A 86 -2.15 6.77 8.48
C ALA A 86 -2.08 8.31 8.44
N VAL A 87 -2.24 8.98 9.58
CA VAL A 87 -2.06 10.45 9.68
C VAL A 87 -0.65 10.88 9.28
N LEU A 88 0.36 10.10 9.67
CA LEU A 88 1.74 10.36 9.27
C LEU A 88 1.93 10.20 7.75
N ALA A 89 1.36 9.16 7.16
CA ALA A 89 1.40 8.91 5.72
C ALA A 89 0.73 10.05 4.93
N GLU A 90 -0.45 10.50 5.36
CA GLU A 90 -1.14 11.68 4.80
C GLU A 90 -0.26 12.92 4.85
N LYS A 91 0.30 13.22 6.03
CA LYS A 91 1.14 14.40 6.24
C LYS A 91 2.36 14.41 5.31
N ASN A 92 2.88 13.25 4.97
CA ASN A 92 4.03 13.08 4.09
C ASN A 92 3.64 12.70 2.65
N ALA A 93 2.40 12.96 2.24
CA ALA A 93 1.90 12.85 0.87
C ALA A 93 1.98 11.44 0.24
N TRP A 94 1.89 10.39 1.04
CA TRP A 94 1.81 9.02 0.53
C TRP A 94 0.49 8.79 -0.20
N SER A 95 0.53 8.13 -1.36
CA SER A 95 -0.69 7.74 -2.09
C SER A 95 -1.45 6.62 -1.36
N GLY A 96 -0.73 5.70 -0.72
CA GLY A 96 -1.33 4.62 0.05
C GLY A 96 -0.34 3.61 0.63
N VAL A 97 -0.88 2.63 1.34
CA VAL A 97 -0.12 1.54 1.98
C VAL A 97 -0.82 0.20 1.73
N ILE A 98 -0.08 -0.79 1.24
CA ILE A 98 -0.55 -2.18 1.09
C ILE A 98 0.21 -3.03 2.10
N VAL A 99 -0.51 -3.72 3.00
CA VAL A 99 0.06 -4.48 4.11
C VAL A 99 -0.26 -5.98 3.95
N ASN A 100 0.76 -6.78 3.63
CA ASN A 100 0.73 -8.24 3.77
C ASN A 100 0.77 -8.64 5.25
N GLY A 101 -0.32 -8.37 5.96
CA GLY A 101 -0.47 -8.53 7.40
C GLY A 101 -1.76 -7.86 7.90
N CYS A 102 -1.83 -7.59 9.19
CA CYS A 102 -2.98 -6.91 9.79
C CYS A 102 -2.78 -5.40 10.00
N VAL A 103 -3.90 -4.69 10.08
CA VAL A 103 -4.01 -3.30 10.52
C VAL A 103 -4.94 -3.18 11.73
N ARG A 104 -5.09 -1.98 12.28
CA ARG A 104 -6.05 -1.68 13.36
C ARG A 104 -6.64 -0.28 13.20
N ASP A 105 -7.54 0.10 14.10
CA ASP A 105 -8.19 1.42 14.09
C ASP A 105 -8.98 1.65 12.78
N SER A 106 -9.65 0.61 12.28
CA SER A 106 -10.25 0.58 10.93
C SER A 106 -11.23 1.72 10.64
N ILE A 107 -11.95 2.21 11.64
CA ILE A 107 -12.85 3.37 11.49
C ILE A 107 -12.04 4.64 11.21
N ALA A 108 -10.92 4.85 11.89
CA ALA A 108 -10.04 5.98 11.63
C ALA A 108 -9.37 5.86 10.25
N LEU A 109 -8.91 4.64 9.90
CA LEU A 109 -8.34 4.38 8.57
C LEU A 109 -9.34 4.68 7.43
N ALA A 110 -10.62 4.34 7.62
CA ALA A 110 -11.65 4.58 6.61
C ALA A 110 -11.92 6.08 6.37
N ASN A 111 -11.51 6.94 7.29
CA ASN A 111 -11.61 8.40 7.16
C ASN A 111 -10.29 9.04 6.70
N ALA A 112 -9.22 8.26 6.50
CA ALA A 112 -7.94 8.76 6.02
C ALA A 112 -7.97 9.00 4.49
N SER A 113 -7.37 10.09 4.04
CA SER A 113 -7.24 10.54 2.65
C SER A 113 -6.15 9.79 1.86
N ILE A 114 -5.88 8.53 2.23
CA ILE A 114 -4.92 7.65 1.55
C ILE A 114 -5.56 6.29 1.28
N GLY A 115 -4.94 5.54 0.35
CA GLY A 115 -5.23 4.12 0.19
C GLY A 115 -4.68 3.30 1.34
N VAL A 116 -5.47 2.35 1.87
CA VAL A 116 -4.96 1.32 2.78
C VAL A 116 -5.62 -0.01 2.41
N LYS A 117 -4.81 -1.00 2.03
CA LYS A 117 -5.24 -2.38 1.79
C LYS A 117 -4.47 -3.33 2.72
N ALA A 118 -5.15 -4.27 3.35
CA ALA A 118 -4.52 -5.24 4.26
C ALA A 118 -5.30 -6.56 4.34
N LEU A 119 -4.71 -7.61 4.93
CA LEU A 119 -5.37 -8.92 5.01
C LEU A 119 -6.55 -8.93 6.00
N ALA A 120 -6.40 -8.28 7.16
CA ALA A 120 -7.40 -8.27 8.22
C ALA A 120 -7.14 -7.15 9.25
N CYS A 121 -8.04 -7.04 10.23
CA CYS A 121 -7.80 -6.27 11.44
C CYS A 121 -7.25 -7.14 12.58
N ASN A 122 -6.38 -6.58 13.41
CA ASN A 122 -6.01 -7.14 14.70
C ASN A 122 -5.79 -6.00 15.72
N PRO A 123 -6.44 -5.99 16.90
CA PRO A 123 -6.31 -4.90 17.87
C PRO A 123 -4.92 -4.76 18.51
N ARG A 124 -4.12 -5.85 18.53
CA ARG A 124 -2.80 -5.87 19.16
C ARG A 124 -1.79 -5.08 18.32
N LYS A 125 -1.05 -4.16 18.95
CA LYS A 125 0.09 -3.48 18.32
C LYS A 125 1.27 -4.43 18.09
N SER A 126 2.03 -4.20 17.02
CA SER A 126 3.36 -4.76 16.80
C SER A 126 4.36 -4.31 17.88
N VAL A 127 5.52 -4.97 17.91
CA VAL A 127 6.69 -4.46 18.64
C VAL A 127 7.36 -3.33 17.87
N LYS A 128 8.37 -2.71 18.49
CA LYS A 128 9.18 -1.63 17.92
C LYS A 128 10.64 -1.84 18.29
N LEU A 129 11.26 -2.86 17.71
CA LEU A 129 12.65 -3.26 17.97
C LEU A 129 13.60 -2.80 16.85
N GLY A 130 13.06 -2.27 15.74
CA GLY A 130 13.87 -1.81 14.62
C GLY A 130 14.26 -2.91 13.64
N ALA A 131 13.62 -4.09 13.74
CA ALA A 131 13.93 -5.21 12.88
C ALA A 131 13.24 -5.11 11.51
N GLY A 132 13.96 -5.52 10.46
CA GLY A 132 13.44 -5.64 9.09
C GLY A 132 14.42 -5.09 8.05
N GLU A 133 13.92 -4.96 6.83
CA GLU A 133 14.66 -4.46 5.67
C GLU A 133 13.79 -3.45 4.91
N ARG A 134 14.42 -2.47 4.27
CA ARG A 134 13.76 -1.45 3.44
C ARG A 134 14.29 -1.50 2.02
N ASP A 135 13.45 -1.08 1.07
CA ASP A 135 13.85 -0.84 -0.32
C ASP A 135 14.47 -2.07 -0.99
N ILE A 136 13.93 -3.25 -0.67
CA ILE A 136 14.27 -4.55 -1.26
C ILE A 136 13.06 -5.17 -1.97
N PRO A 137 13.24 -6.05 -2.97
CA PRO A 137 12.13 -6.82 -3.51
C PRO A 137 11.46 -7.70 -2.45
N VAL A 138 10.12 -7.69 -2.41
CA VAL A 138 9.30 -8.54 -1.53
C VAL A 138 8.30 -9.34 -2.34
N ARG A 139 8.01 -10.59 -1.95
CA ARG A 139 7.16 -11.52 -2.72
C ARG A 139 6.04 -12.07 -1.86
N PHE A 140 4.79 -11.80 -2.27
CA PHE A 140 3.57 -12.33 -1.66
C PHE A 140 2.40 -12.16 -2.64
N ALA A 141 1.28 -12.87 -2.41
CA ALA A 141 0.09 -12.79 -3.26
C ALA A 141 0.43 -13.01 -4.76
N ASP A 142 1.25 -14.03 -5.01
CA ASP A 142 1.82 -14.49 -6.28
C ASP A 142 2.70 -13.51 -7.08
N VAL A 143 2.90 -12.29 -6.58
CA VAL A 143 3.69 -11.26 -7.26
C VAL A 143 4.96 -10.89 -6.51
N THR A 144 5.90 -10.26 -7.20
CA THR A 144 7.07 -9.64 -6.58
C THR A 144 6.94 -8.13 -6.69
N PHE A 145 6.86 -7.45 -5.56
CA PHE A 145 6.91 -6.00 -5.48
C PHE A 145 8.38 -5.57 -5.44
N THR A 146 8.83 -5.00 -6.55
CA THR A 146 10.20 -4.50 -6.71
C THR A 146 10.19 -2.98 -6.57
N PRO A 147 11.07 -2.36 -5.77
CA PRO A 147 11.25 -0.92 -5.79
C PRO A 147 11.45 -0.40 -7.22
N SER A 148 10.96 0.81 -7.53
CA SER A 148 10.88 1.41 -8.88
C SER A 148 9.81 0.86 -9.84
N ASN A 149 9.15 -0.27 -9.53
CA ASN A 149 7.92 -0.64 -10.21
C ASN A 149 6.77 0.27 -9.77
N TYR A 150 5.64 0.20 -10.46
CA TYR A 150 4.43 0.95 -10.15
C TYR A 150 3.31 0.01 -9.75
N VAL A 151 2.52 0.43 -8.77
CA VAL A 151 1.32 -0.26 -8.33
C VAL A 151 0.10 0.60 -8.59
N TYR A 152 -0.97 -0.02 -9.04
CA TYR A 152 -2.28 0.58 -9.24
C TYR A 152 -3.29 -0.29 -8.49
N ALA A 153 -4.12 0.34 -7.66
CA ALA A 153 -5.06 -0.35 -6.81
C ALA A 153 -6.41 0.38 -6.83
N ASP A 154 -7.49 -0.38 -6.91
CA ASP A 154 -8.87 0.09 -6.75
C ASP A 154 -9.71 -1.01 -6.08
N GLU A 155 -11.03 -0.88 -6.11
CA GLU A 155 -11.94 -1.87 -5.51
C GLU A 155 -11.87 -3.27 -6.16
N ASP A 156 -11.48 -3.37 -7.43
CA ASP A 156 -11.46 -4.65 -8.17
C ASP A 156 -10.19 -5.45 -7.89
N GLY A 157 -9.07 -4.75 -7.68
CA GLY A 157 -7.82 -5.44 -7.40
C GLY A 157 -6.59 -4.55 -7.30
N ILE A 158 -5.44 -5.18 -7.52
CA ILE A 158 -4.14 -4.53 -7.56
C ILE A 158 -3.39 -5.08 -8.76
N VAL A 159 -2.84 -4.19 -9.58
CA VAL A 159 -1.95 -4.53 -10.69
C VAL A 159 -0.59 -3.85 -10.54
N ILE A 160 0.45 -4.53 -11.02
CA ILE A 160 1.83 -4.05 -11.00
C ILE A 160 2.32 -3.89 -12.43
N SER A 161 2.99 -2.76 -12.68
CA SER A 161 3.67 -2.47 -13.93
C SER A 161 5.15 -2.20 -13.67
N SER A 162 6.03 -2.58 -14.60
CA SER A 162 7.45 -2.23 -14.55
C SER A 162 7.74 -0.77 -14.94
N ARG A 163 6.71 0.00 -15.35
CA ARG A 163 6.81 1.41 -15.75
C ARG A 163 5.54 2.18 -15.36
N ALA A 164 5.64 3.50 -15.25
CA ALA A 164 4.46 4.35 -15.13
C ALA A 164 3.58 4.21 -16.38
N LEU A 165 2.28 4.05 -16.17
CA LEU A 165 1.25 3.96 -17.22
C LEU A 165 0.65 5.33 -17.59
N PHE A 166 0.86 6.35 -16.75
CA PHE A 166 0.50 7.74 -17.00
C PHE A 166 1.30 8.69 -16.12
#